data_AF-A0A8I1MN45-F1
#
_entry.id   AF-A0A8I1MN45-F1
#
_cell.length_a   1.000
_cell.length_b   1.000
_cell.length_c   1.000
_cell.angle_alpha   90.00
_cell.angle_beta   90.00
_cell.angle_gamma   90.00
#
_symmetry.space_group_name_H-M   'P 1'
#
loop_
_entity.id
_entity.type
_entity.pdbx_description
1 polymer ?
#
loop_
_entity_poly.entity_id
_entity_poly.type
_entity_poly.pdbx_seq_one_letter_code
_entity_poly.pdbx_strand_id
1 'polypeptide(L)'
;MNIVHTHAGDDSDGKIWGVEGANILFLLAALLISIGLVLLLSRHHAPTFSVGAGAVPLVVVAGYVFALRQGKPKSFDTDLLETFTNGTGWMPPARQSRNPLFPHAST
;
A
#
# COMPACT_ATOMS: atom_id res chain seq x y z
N MET A 1 31.85 -0.55 -15.71
CA MET A 1 31.46 0.47 -14.73
C MET A 1 30.31 -0.10 -13.93
N ASN A 2 30.56 -0.57 -12.70
CA ASN A 2 29.53 -1.20 -11.87
C ASN A 2 28.82 -0.12 -11.05
N ILE A 3 27.60 0.23 -11.46
CA ILE A 3 26.81 1.26 -10.78
C ILE A 3 26.15 0.58 -9.58
N VAL A 4 26.71 0.78 -8.39
CA VAL A 4 26.09 0.30 -7.16
C VAL A 4 24.98 1.27 -6.82
N HIS A 5 23.73 0.87 -7.05
CA HIS A 5 22.54 1.59 -6.62
C HIS A 5 22.46 1.51 -5.09
N THR A 6 23.16 2.40 -4.40
CA THR A 6 23.05 2.54 -2.94
C THR A 6 21.73 3.24 -2.62
N HIS A 7 20.66 2.47 -2.46
CA HIS A 7 19.40 2.96 -1.90
C HIS A 7 19.50 2.94 -0.37
N ALA A 8 20.53 3.58 0.20
CA ALA A 8 20.75 3.65 1.65
C ALA A 8 19.55 4.28 2.41
N GLY A 9 18.73 5.07 1.71
CA GLY A 9 17.49 5.64 2.24
C GLY A 9 16.32 4.65 2.38
N ASP A 10 16.36 3.50 1.70
CA ASP A 10 15.33 2.46 1.83
C ASP A 10 15.58 1.58 3.07
N ASP A 11 16.85 1.35 3.38
CA ASP A 11 17.29 0.58 4.56
C ASP A 11 17.14 1.35 5.89
N SER A 12 16.78 2.64 5.81
CA SER A 12 16.55 3.50 6.99
C SER A 12 15.08 3.68 7.35
N ASP A 13 14.13 3.06 6.64
CA ASP A 13 12.72 3.09 7.02
C ASP A 13 12.52 2.29 8.33
N GLY A 14 12.46 3.02 9.44
CA GLY A 14 12.41 2.46 10.78
C GLY A 14 11.17 1.61 11.01
N LYS A 15 11.36 0.42 11.59
CA LYS A 15 10.27 -0.49 11.95
C LYS A 15 9.94 -0.33 13.43
N ILE A 16 8.69 0.04 13.72
CA ILE A 16 8.18 0.23 15.09
C ILE A 16 7.32 -1.00 15.43
N TRP A 17 7.77 -1.82 16.37
CA TRP A 17 7.05 -3.02 16.84
C TRP A 17 6.64 -4.00 15.74
N GLY A 18 7.50 -4.18 14.73
CA GLY A 18 7.20 -5.09 13.63
C GLY A 18 6.32 -4.49 12.53
N VAL A 19 5.84 -3.26 12.70
CA VAL A 19 5.09 -2.49 11.70
C VAL A 19 6.01 -1.42 11.12
N GLU A 20 6.00 -1.28 9.80
CA GLU A 20 6.75 -0.25 9.08
C GLU A 20 6.36 1.15 9.59
N GLY A 21 7.32 2.04 9.80
CA GLY A 21 7.13 3.26 10.59
C GLY A 21 5.99 4.15 10.11
N ALA A 22 5.78 4.29 8.80
CA ALA A 22 4.64 5.06 8.28
C ALA A 22 3.30 4.35 8.52
N ASN A 23 3.27 3.02 8.48
CA ASN A 23 2.04 2.22 8.61
C ASN A 23 1.42 2.33 10.01
N ILE A 24 2.24 2.52 11.06
CA ILE A 24 1.73 2.72 12.42
C ILE A 24 0.93 4.04 12.55
N LEU A 25 1.32 5.08 11.80
CA LEU A 25 0.63 6.37 11.83
C LEU A 25 -0.78 6.26 11.25
N PHE A 26 -0.97 5.47 10.19
CA PHE A 26 -2.30 5.19 9.64
C PHE A 26 -3.19 4.46 10.65
N LEU A 27 -2.64 3.45 11.34
CA LEU A 27 -3.38 2.69 12.36
C LEU A 27 -3.76 3.58 13.56
N LEU A 28 -2.84 4.42 14.04
CA LEU A 28 -3.09 5.35 15.14
C LEU A 28 -4.14 6.40 14.76
N ALA A 29 -4.03 6.99 13.57
CA ALA A 29 -5.02 7.95 13.08
C ALA A 29 -6.41 7.31 12.97
N ALA A 30 -6.51 6.12 12.41
CA ALA A 30 -7.77 5.39 12.30
C ALA A 30 -8.36 5.02 13.66
N LEU A 31 -7.52 4.65 14.63
CA LEU A 31 -7.94 4.37 16.00
C LEU A 31 -8.53 5.62 16.66
N LEU A 32 -7.87 6.77 16.56
CA LEU A 32 -8.38 8.03 17.12
C LEU A 32 -9.69 8.45 16.48
N ILE A 33 -9.80 8.35 15.15
CA ILE A 33 -11.05 8.63 14.42
C ILE A 33 -12.16 7.67 14.88
N SER A 34 -11.85 6.38 15.02
CA SER A 34 -12.79 5.36 15.48
C SER A 34 -13.31 5.68 16.89
N ILE A 35 -12.43 5.99 17.84
CA ILE A 35 -12.81 6.39 19.20
C ILE A 35 -13.70 7.64 19.18
N GLY A 36 -13.30 8.67 18.41
CA GLY A 36 -14.10 9.88 18.25
C GLY A 36 -15.50 9.60 17.71
N LEU A 37 -15.61 8.70 16.72
CA LEU A 37 -16.88 8.30 16.12
C LEU A 37 -17.75 7.52 17.11
N VAL A 38 -17.19 6.57 17.86
CA VAL A 38 -17.91 5.84 18.93
C VAL A 38 -18.48 6.82 19.95
N LEU A 39 -17.66 7.77 20.44
CA LEU A 39 -18.08 8.75 21.44
C LEU A 39 -19.17 9.68 20.90
N LEU A 40 -19.09 10.07 19.63
CA LEU A 40 -20.11 10.91 18.99
C LEU A 40 -21.44 10.16 18.86
N LEU A 41 -21.42 8.93 18.34
CA LEU A 41 -22.64 8.13 18.15
C LEU A 41 -23.29 7.73 19.47
N SER A 42 -22.49 7.47 20.51
CA SER A 42 -22.97 7.08 21.85
C SER A 42 -23.82 8.16 22.53
N ARG A 43 -23.79 9.41 22.04
CA ARG A 43 -24.67 10.48 22.55
C ARG A 43 -26.14 10.28 22.18
N HIS A 44 -26.41 9.54 21.10
CA HIS A 44 -27.74 9.45 20.50
C HIS A 44 -28.18 8.02 20.16
N HIS A 45 -27.27 7.04 20.20
CA HIS A 45 -27.53 5.67 19.75
C HIS A 45 -27.16 4.64 20.81
N ALA A 46 -27.71 3.44 20.66
CA ALA A 46 -27.38 2.30 21.51
C ALA A 46 -25.87 1.97 21.46
N PRO A 47 -25.26 1.55 22.58
CA PRO A 47 -23.82 1.27 22.64
C PRO A 47 -23.34 0.26 21.58
N THR A 48 -24.16 -0.76 21.28
CA THR A 48 -23.84 -1.77 20.28
C THR A 48 -23.71 -1.17 18.87
N PHE A 49 -24.63 -0.29 18.48
CA PHE A 49 -24.57 0.40 17.20
C PHE A 49 -23.37 1.37 17.15
N SER A 50 -23.16 2.14 18.22
CA SER A 50 -22.07 3.12 18.30
C SER A 50 -20.70 2.46 18.18
N VAL A 51 -20.48 1.33 18.86
CA VAL A 51 -19.24 0.55 18.75
C VAL A 51 -19.12 -0.08 17.37
N GLY A 52 -20.20 -0.69 16.85
CA GLY A 52 -20.19 -1.32 15.53
C GLY A 52 -19.85 -0.36 14.40
N ALA A 53 -20.58 0.76 14.31
CA ALA A 53 -20.35 1.79 13.30
C ALA A 53 -19.02 2.52 13.54
N GLY A 54 -18.67 2.78 14.81
CA GLY A 54 -17.44 3.43 15.20
C GLY A 54 -16.18 2.62 14.86
N ALA A 55 -16.24 1.29 14.85
CA ALA A 55 -15.11 0.42 14.51
C ALA A 55 -14.76 0.41 13.01
N VAL A 56 -15.68 0.85 12.14
CA VAL A 56 -15.52 0.76 10.67
C VAL A 56 -14.22 1.40 10.17
N PRO A 57 -13.85 2.65 10.53
CA PRO A 57 -12.62 3.26 10.04
C PRO A 57 -11.37 2.47 10.41
N LEU A 58 -11.32 1.94 11.65
CA LEU A 58 -10.19 1.14 12.12
C LEU A 58 -10.07 -0.17 11.34
N VAL A 59 -11.19 -0.88 11.12
CA VAL A 59 -11.21 -2.15 10.36
C VAL A 59 -10.79 -1.92 8.91
N VAL A 60 -11.29 -0.85 8.27
CA VAL A 60 -10.94 -0.53 6.87
C VAL A 60 -9.45 -0.21 6.76
N VAL A 61 -8.91 0.65 7.62
CA VAL A 61 -7.49 1.02 7.56
C VAL A 61 -6.58 -0.13 7.95
N ALA A 62 -6.94 -0.92 8.96
CA ALA A 62 -6.20 -2.12 9.31
C ALA A 62 -6.18 -3.11 8.15
N GLY A 63 -7.34 -3.37 7.54
CA GLY A 63 -7.43 -4.21 6.34
C GLY A 63 -6.53 -3.71 5.22
N TYR A 64 -6.55 -2.41 4.93
CA TYR A 64 -5.67 -1.79 3.93
C TYR A 64 -4.19 -1.95 4.28
N VAL A 65 -3.78 -1.65 5.51
CA VAL A 65 -2.37 -1.75 5.95
C VAL A 65 -1.88 -3.21 5.86
N PHE A 66 -2.60 -4.16 6.46
CA PHE A 66 -2.17 -5.55 6.50
C PHE A 66 -2.26 -6.23 5.13
N ALA A 67 -3.26 -5.89 4.31
CA ALA A 67 -3.44 -6.51 3.01
C ALA A 67 -2.56 -5.91 1.91
N LEU A 68 -2.25 -4.60 1.96
CA LEU A 68 -1.63 -3.88 0.84
C LEU A 68 -0.32 -3.15 1.17
N ARG A 69 -0.01 -2.88 2.45
CA ARG A 69 1.21 -2.14 2.80
C ARG A 69 2.24 -2.98 3.54
N GLN A 70 1.81 -3.80 4.49
CA GLN A 70 2.74 -4.49 5.36
C GLN A 70 3.53 -5.58 4.62
N GLY A 71 4.86 -5.46 4.65
CA GLY A 71 5.76 -6.43 4.00
C GLY A 71 5.71 -6.39 2.48
N LYS A 72 5.11 -5.35 1.90
CA LYS A 72 5.04 -5.13 0.46
C LYS A 72 6.01 -4.02 0.05
N PRO A 73 6.47 -4.00 -1.21
CA PRO A 73 7.27 -2.91 -1.73
C PRO A 73 6.54 -1.57 -1.60
N LYS A 74 7.31 -0.50 -1.47
CA LYS A 74 6.79 0.87 -1.56
C LYS A 74 6.02 1.04 -2.88
N SER A 75 4.87 1.70 -2.83
CA SER A 75 3.96 1.93 -3.97
C SER A 75 3.22 0.70 -4.50
N PHE A 76 3.30 -0.47 -3.84
CA PHE A 76 2.54 -1.65 -4.27
C PHE A 76 1.04 -1.38 -4.44
N ASP A 77 0.47 -0.60 -3.54
CA ASP A 77 -0.94 -0.21 -3.54
C ASP A 77 -1.33 0.64 -4.75
N THR A 78 -0.49 1.62 -5.11
CA THR A 78 -0.71 2.45 -6.30
C THR A 78 -0.53 1.67 -7.59
N ASP A 79 0.49 0.80 -7.65
CA ASP A 79 0.77 -0.01 -8.84
C ASP A 79 -0.35 -1.04 -9.10
N LEU A 80 -0.89 -1.62 -8.01
CA LEU A 80 -2.04 -2.51 -8.08
C LEU A 80 -3.29 -1.77 -8.57
N LEU A 81 -3.55 -0.57 -8.05
CA LEU A 81 -4.67 0.26 -8.52
C LEU A 81 -4.51 0.61 -10.00
N GLU A 82 -3.31 1.01 -10.41
CA GLU A 82 -3.01 1.31 -11.81
C GLU A 82 -3.21 0.09 -12.71
N THR A 83 -2.78 -1.08 -12.26
CA THR A 83 -2.99 -2.34 -12.99
C THR A 83 -4.48 -2.64 -13.14
N PHE A 84 -5.30 -2.36 -12.13
CA PHE A 84 -6.75 -2.53 -12.22
C PHE A 84 -7.44 -1.51 -13.13
N THR A 85 -6.97 -0.26 -13.17
CA THR A 85 -7.60 0.81 -13.97
C THR A 85 -7.11 0.85 -15.42
N ASN A 86 -5.82 0.66 -15.64
CA ASN A 86 -5.15 0.80 -16.94
C ASN A 86 -4.78 -0.55 -17.58
N GLY A 87 -4.93 -1.65 -16.85
CA GLY A 87 -4.53 -2.99 -17.30
C GLY A 87 -3.02 -3.23 -17.14
N THR A 88 -2.52 -4.28 -17.80
CA THR A 88 -1.13 -4.76 -17.65
C THR A 88 -0.12 -3.98 -18.49
N GLY A 89 -0.23 -2.64 -18.52
CA GLY A 89 0.62 -1.76 -19.35
C GLY A 89 2.13 -1.84 -19.02
N TRP A 90 2.47 -2.38 -17.85
CA TRP A 90 3.84 -2.60 -17.38
C TRP A 90 4.44 -3.96 -17.79
N MET A 91 3.67 -4.83 -18.47
CA MET A 91 4.22 -6.08 -19.00
C MET A 91 5.09 -5.79 -20.24
N PRO A 92 6.22 -6.50 -20.39
CA PRO A 92 6.97 -6.44 -21.65
C PRO A 92 6.04 -6.77 -22.82
N PRO A 93 6.20 -6.09 -23.98
CA PRO A 93 5.45 -6.45 -25.17
C PRO A 93 5.66 -7.94 -25.46
N ALA A 94 4.58 -8.68 -25.71
CA ALA A 94 4.65 -10.11 -26.03
C ALA A 94 5.57 -10.39 -27.24
N ARG A 95 5.82 -9.37 -28.07
CA ARG A 95 6.79 -9.40 -29.14
C ARG A 95 7.62 -8.11 -29.10
N GLN A 96 8.88 -8.24 -28.69
CA GLN A 96 9.83 -7.13 -28.68
C GLN A 96 10.10 -6.68 -30.13
N SER A 97 10.10 -5.36 -30.39
CA SER A 97 10.43 -4.88 -31.72
C SER A 97 11.86 -5.27 -32.07
N ARG A 98 12.08 -5.65 -33.33
CA ARG A 98 13.40 -6.07 -33.79
C ARG A 98 14.36 -4.90 -33.68
N ASN A 99 15.50 -5.09 -33.01
CA ASN A 99 16.51 -4.05 -32.86
C ASN A 99 17.04 -3.65 -34.26
N PRO A 100 16.92 -2.37 -34.68
CA PRO A 100 17.37 -1.92 -36.00
C PRO A 100 18.88 -2.04 -36.20
N LEU A 101 19.66 -2.20 -35.12
CA LEU A 101 21.11 -2.33 -35.16
C LEU A 101 21.60 -3.76 -35.44
N PHE A 102 20.71 -4.76 -35.46
CA PHE A 102 21.05 -6.15 -35.78
C PHE A 102 20.18 -6.69 -36.93
N PRO A 103 20.51 -6.35 -38.20
CA PRO A 103 19.76 -6.82 -39.37
C PRO A 103 19.90 -8.32 -39.63
N HIS A 104 20.96 -8.96 -39.13
CA HIS A 104 21.27 -10.36 -39.38
C HIS A 104 21.59 -11.07 -38.06
N ALA A 105 20.62 -11.78 -37.50
CA ALA A 105 20.95 -12.92 -36.67
C ALA A 105 21.39 -14.01 -37.66
N SER A 106 22.70 -14.24 -37.70
CA SER A 106 23.31 -15.43 -38.29
C SER A 106 22.61 -16.68 -37.73
N THR A 107 22.20 -17.53 -38.67
CA THR A 107 21.78 -18.95 -38.60
C THR A 107 21.97 -19.67 -37.27
#